data_AF-R7VM42-F1
#
_entry.id   AF-R7VM42-F1
#
_cell.length_a   1.000
_cell.length_b   1.000
_cell.length_c   1.000
_cell.angle_alpha   90.00
_cell.angle_beta   90.00
_cell.angle_gamma   90.00
#
_symmetry.space_group_name_H-M   'P 1'
#
loop_
_entity.id
_entity.type
_entity.pdbx_description
1 polymer ?
#
loop_
_entity_poly.entity_id
_entity_poly.type
_entity_poly.pdbx_seq_one_letter_code
_entity_poly.pdbx_strand_id
1 'polypeptide(L)'
;MVSFWLNCSMFNKDTVFKQGSKAVVRGAIRLSILASMASKKILKILPCIIAIGILFVVLFVPPGCQESVIHGAVTYPESHEAFSHPEQVDVRLIILTHNRYQSLQRTLNALNFLELDGYSGHLDIFVDRNERQELHLETVKVAESFTWSKGPSRVHLQDKHVGIYGQWVDSWRPPLDSNELAIIIEDDIEVSPFAYRWLRQTHARYGHKDFISGYCLQDSNIRVTKGKNYNNELNRVEEEILLGHPAYFFRVAGSWAFAPHPVTWRLFQDWFHSEAKKVKHPYVCGAKLNTDWYKVFEKQHREDSMWTMWYIYFTDKHGLSALVSNIPQYTESNNSLVCNRLVAGLHYGPKREKFDCDKELMKSWSDSFVATEPNLPLIGYNGSLIGFR
;
A
#
# COMPACT_ATOMS: atom_id res chain seq x y z
N MET A 1 -8.30 4.78 48.92
CA MET A 1 -6.88 4.80 49.34
C MET A 1 -6.06 4.35 48.14
N VAL A 2 -5.07 5.09 47.62
CA VAL A 2 -4.70 6.51 47.80
C VAL A 2 -4.38 7.05 46.39
N SER A 3 -4.96 8.18 46.03
CA SER A 3 -4.61 8.90 44.79
C SER A 3 -3.39 9.79 45.05
N PHE A 4 -2.52 9.98 44.06
CA PHE A 4 -1.58 11.10 44.05
C PHE A 4 -1.85 12.04 42.88
N TRP A 5 -2.39 13.21 43.23
CA TRP A 5 -2.28 14.43 42.43
C TRP A 5 -0.90 15.04 42.65
N LEU A 6 -0.42 15.83 41.69
CA LEU A 6 0.22 17.10 42.05
C LEU A 6 -0.10 18.17 41.00
N ASN A 7 -0.68 19.25 41.51
CA ASN A 7 -1.09 20.44 40.81
C ASN A 7 0.11 21.40 40.67
N CYS A 8 0.06 22.31 39.70
CA CYS A 8 0.04 23.73 40.06
C CYS A 8 -0.47 24.63 38.92
N SER A 9 -1.41 25.49 39.27
CA SER A 9 -1.71 26.75 38.59
C SER A 9 -0.58 27.77 38.91
N MET A 10 -0.57 29.05 38.52
CA MET A 10 -1.61 29.99 38.09
C MET A 10 -0.91 31.23 37.51
N PHE A 11 -1.51 31.98 36.59
CA PHE A 11 -1.73 33.44 36.70
C PHE A 11 -2.46 33.97 35.46
N ASN A 12 -3.17 35.09 35.62
CA ASN A 12 -4.12 35.62 34.65
C ASN A 12 -4.07 37.16 34.64
N LYS A 13 -4.58 37.74 33.55
CA LYS A 13 -4.99 39.14 33.31
C LYS A 13 -3.97 40.21 32.86
N ASP A 14 -4.31 40.72 31.67
CA ASP A 14 -4.49 42.14 31.30
C ASP A 14 -3.35 43.15 31.50
N THR A 15 -2.94 43.84 30.42
CA THR A 15 -3.15 45.29 30.24
C THR A 15 -2.85 45.72 28.78
N VAL A 16 -3.59 46.72 28.31
CA VAL A 16 -3.58 47.36 26.97
C VAL A 16 -2.36 48.28 26.76
N PHE A 17 -1.82 48.37 25.53
CA PHE A 17 -1.34 49.66 24.97
C PHE A 17 -1.44 49.73 23.42
N LYS A 18 -1.43 50.97 22.89
CA LYS A 18 -1.84 51.38 21.53
C LYS A 18 -0.66 51.56 20.53
N GLN A 19 -1.04 51.91 19.30
CA GLN A 19 -0.26 52.49 18.17
C GLN A 19 0.48 51.47 17.29
N GLY A 20 0.63 51.69 15.97
CA GLY A 20 0.16 52.82 15.15
C GLY A 20 0.47 52.60 13.67
N SER A 21 -0.26 53.27 12.77
CA SER A 21 -0.25 53.01 11.33
C SER A 21 0.86 53.73 10.53
N LYS A 22 1.08 53.24 9.29
CA LYS A 22 1.45 53.95 8.03
C LYS A 22 2.87 53.74 7.44
N ALA A 23 2.84 53.82 6.09
CA ALA A 23 3.85 54.35 5.17
C ALA A 23 4.73 53.36 4.38
N VAL A 24 4.21 53.01 3.20
CA VAL A 24 4.99 52.76 1.96
C VAL A 24 5.73 54.06 1.56
N VAL A 25 6.91 53.97 0.90
CA VAL A 25 7.30 54.76 -0.33
C VAL A 25 8.81 54.67 -0.71
N ARG A 26 9.05 54.15 -1.94
CA ARG A 26 10.09 54.46 -2.97
C ARG A 26 11.62 54.32 -2.73
N GLY A 27 12.25 53.74 -3.78
CA GLY A 27 13.51 54.25 -4.40
C GLY A 27 14.74 53.33 -4.27
N ALA A 28 15.63 53.19 -5.26
CA ALA A 28 15.63 53.67 -6.65
C ALA A 28 16.62 52.84 -7.54
N ILE A 29 16.61 53.11 -8.85
CA ILE A 29 17.32 52.42 -9.94
C ILE A 29 18.83 52.79 -10.03
N ARG A 30 19.70 51.86 -10.45
CA ARG A 30 20.80 52.16 -11.42
C ARG A 30 21.38 50.94 -12.15
N LEU A 31 21.48 51.06 -13.49
CA LEU A 31 22.36 50.28 -14.39
C LEU A 31 23.85 50.66 -14.12
N SER A 32 24.91 50.05 -14.66
CA SER A 32 25.16 49.63 -16.07
C SER A 32 26.54 48.94 -16.26
N ILE A 33 26.78 48.24 -17.41
CA ILE A 33 28.04 48.22 -18.24
C ILE A 33 29.30 47.52 -17.64
N LEU A 34 30.22 46.78 -18.32
CA LEU A 34 30.49 46.18 -19.67
C LEU A 34 31.42 44.94 -19.37
N ALA A 35 31.43 43.76 -20.02
CA ALA A 35 31.75 43.35 -21.41
C ALA A 35 33.27 43.40 -21.84
N SER A 36 33.66 42.50 -22.76
CA SER A 36 35.00 42.30 -23.40
C SER A 36 36.09 41.57 -22.56
N MET A 37 37.00 40.71 -23.06
CA MET A 37 37.31 40.07 -24.38
C MET A 37 38.10 38.76 -24.08
N ALA A 38 37.86 37.58 -24.69
CA ALA A 38 38.16 37.11 -26.06
C ALA A 38 39.66 36.92 -26.43
N SER A 39 40.14 35.66 -26.65
CA SER A 39 41.01 35.27 -27.79
C SER A 39 41.40 33.76 -27.85
N LYS A 40 40.76 33.03 -28.77
CA LYS A 40 41.33 32.17 -29.85
C LYS A 40 42.59 31.30 -29.62
N LYS A 41 42.49 30.03 -30.05
CA LYS A 41 43.28 29.48 -31.18
C LYS A 41 42.56 28.32 -31.89
N ILE A 42 42.75 28.21 -33.20
CA ILE A 42 42.14 27.24 -34.13
C ILE A 42 43.27 26.52 -34.87
N LEU A 43 43.13 25.22 -35.19
CA LEU A 43 43.88 24.60 -36.28
C LEU A 43 43.10 23.46 -36.98
N LYS A 44 43.46 23.18 -38.24
CA LYS A 44 42.92 22.18 -39.20
C LYS A 44 44.10 21.32 -39.73
N ILE A 45 43.96 20.22 -40.48
CA ILE A 45 42.85 19.57 -41.22
C ILE A 45 43.11 18.04 -41.18
N LEU A 46 42.10 17.15 -41.04
CA LEU A 46 41.57 16.18 -42.05
C LEU A 46 42.59 15.14 -42.64
N PRO A 47 42.14 14.02 -43.25
CA PRO A 47 41.63 12.79 -42.61
C PRO A 47 42.52 11.54 -42.88
N CYS A 48 42.28 10.43 -42.17
CA CYS A 48 42.71 9.10 -42.60
C CYS A 48 41.60 8.06 -42.37
N ILE A 49 41.24 7.35 -43.43
CA ILE A 49 40.31 6.22 -43.43
C ILE A 49 41.11 4.95 -43.20
N ILE A 50 40.89 4.26 -42.08
CA ILE A 50 41.07 2.80 -42.00
C ILE A 50 39.86 2.24 -41.24
N ALA A 51 39.05 1.45 -41.93
CA ALA A 51 38.01 0.65 -41.30
C ALA A 51 38.64 -0.60 -40.67
N ILE A 52 38.14 -1.01 -39.51
CA ILE A 52 38.01 -2.42 -39.06
C ILE A 52 37.19 -2.41 -37.76
N GLY A 53 36.24 -3.34 -37.64
CA GLY A 53 35.67 -3.75 -36.36
C GLY A 53 34.79 -2.74 -35.64
N ILE A 54 33.55 -2.54 -36.13
CA ILE A 54 32.45 -2.21 -35.21
C ILE A 54 32.29 -3.45 -34.31
N LEU A 55 32.90 -3.42 -33.13
CA LEU A 55 32.57 -4.37 -32.07
C LEU A 55 31.18 -3.99 -31.58
N PHE A 56 30.16 -4.52 -32.26
CA PHE A 56 28.83 -4.68 -31.69
C PHE A 56 28.99 -5.57 -30.45
N VAL A 57 29.27 -4.94 -29.31
CA VAL A 57 28.86 -5.48 -28.02
C VAL A 57 27.34 -5.36 -28.01
N VAL A 58 26.70 -6.28 -28.73
CA VAL A 58 25.40 -6.79 -28.31
C VAL A 58 25.69 -7.31 -26.91
N LEU A 59 25.34 -6.50 -25.90
CA LEU A 59 25.07 -7.03 -24.59
C LEU A 59 23.92 -8.00 -24.80
N PHE A 60 24.27 -9.27 -24.99
CA PHE A 60 23.36 -10.38 -24.80
C PHE A 60 22.91 -10.28 -23.35
N VAL A 61 21.83 -9.53 -23.13
CA VAL A 61 20.98 -9.69 -21.96
C VAL A 61 20.55 -11.15 -22.03
N PRO A 62 20.99 -12.01 -21.10
CA PRO A 62 20.57 -13.40 -21.14
C PRO A 62 19.04 -13.43 -21.01
N PRO A 63 18.33 -14.32 -21.70
CA PRO A 63 16.96 -14.66 -21.34
C PRO A 63 17.01 -15.37 -19.98
N GLY A 64 17.06 -14.59 -18.90
CA GLY A 64 17.58 -15.04 -17.60
C GLY A 64 17.34 -14.03 -16.48
N CYS A 65 16.08 -13.61 -16.32
CA CYS A 65 15.61 -12.90 -15.11
C CYS A 65 14.34 -13.55 -14.55
N GLN A 66 13.44 -13.98 -15.44
CA GLN A 66 12.23 -14.76 -15.14
C GLN A 66 12.52 -16.03 -14.32
N GLU A 67 13.63 -16.72 -14.57
CA GLU A 67 14.03 -17.91 -13.79
C GLU A 67 14.43 -17.59 -12.35
N SER A 68 14.97 -16.40 -12.05
CA SER A 68 15.66 -16.18 -10.75
C SER A 68 14.72 -16.12 -9.54
N VAL A 69 13.61 -15.39 -9.65
CA VAL A 69 12.57 -15.32 -8.60
C VAL A 69 11.84 -16.65 -8.48
N ILE A 70 11.59 -17.32 -9.62
CA ILE A 70 10.89 -18.59 -9.67
C ILE A 70 11.75 -19.72 -9.10
N HIS A 71 13.02 -19.89 -9.50
CA HIS A 71 13.91 -20.94 -8.96
C HIS A 71 14.14 -20.82 -7.46
N GLY A 72 14.28 -19.60 -6.93
CA GLY A 72 14.45 -19.37 -5.50
C GLY A 72 13.22 -19.75 -4.67
N ALA A 73 12.03 -19.79 -5.27
CA ALA A 73 10.77 -19.96 -4.57
C ALA A 73 10.04 -21.28 -4.90
N VAL A 74 10.35 -21.93 -6.03
CA VAL A 74 9.94 -23.31 -6.39
C VAL A 74 10.53 -24.36 -5.44
N THR A 75 11.45 -23.98 -4.54
CA THR A 75 12.01 -24.85 -3.50
C THR A 75 11.14 -24.99 -2.24
N TYR A 76 10.09 -24.19 -2.07
CA TYR A 76 9.18 -24.34 -0.93
C TYR A 76 8.21 -25.51 -1.16
N PRO A 77 8.18 -26.54 -0.29
CA PRO A 77 7.19 -27.60 -0.40
C PRO A 77 5.80 -27.04 -0.08
N GLU A 78 4.82 -27.27 -0.97
CA GLU A 78 3.42 -26.90 -0.73
C GLU A 78 2.92 -27.66 0.51
N SER A 79 2.70 -26.94 1.62
CA SER A 79 2.54 -27.53 2.95
C SER A 79 1.30 -27.07 3.71
N HIS A 80 0.34 -26.42 3.05
CA HIS A 80 -0.85 -25.87 3.69
C HIS A 80 -2.11 -26.14 2.88
N GLU A 81 -3.09 -26.82 3.49
CA GLU A 81 -4.48 -26.86 3.01
C GLU A 81 -5.11 -25.47 3.24
N ALA A 82 -4.90 -24.57 2.28
CA ALA A 82 -5.57 -23.27 2.29
C ALA A 82 -7.05 -23.42 1.85
N PHE A 83 -7.88 -22.42 2.15
CA PHE A 83 -9.30 -22.44 1.79
C PHE A 83 -9.48 -22.67 0.29
N SER A 84 -10.15 -23.78 -0.06
CA SER A 84 -10.46 -24.11 -1.45
C SER A 84 -11.66 -23.29 -1.91
N HIS A 85 -11.44 -22.48 -2.94
CA HIS A 85 -12.47 -21.66 -3.57
C HIS A 85 -12.91 -22.36 -4.88
N PRO A 86 -14.04 -23.08 -4.91
CA PRO A 86 -14.48 -23.81 -6.11
C PRO A 86 -15.03 -22.90 -7.21
N GLU A 87 -15.46 -21.68 -6.89
CA GLU A 87 -15.95 -20.70 -7.84
C GLU A 87 -14.81 -20.08 -8.66
N GLN A 88 -14.81 -20.29 -9.97
CA GLN A 88 -13.99 -19.53 -10.91
C GLN A 88 -14.59 -18.14 -11.12
N VAL A 89 -13.85 -17.10 -10.73
CA VAL A 89 -14.26 -15.69 -10.89
C VAL A 89 -13.08 -14.81 -11.30
N ASP A 90 -13.37 -13.64 -11.87
CA ASP A 90 -12.34 -12.65 -12.23
C ASP A 90 -11.83 -11.87 -11.01
N VAL A 91 -12.67 -11.71 -9.98
CA VAL A 91 -12.28 -11.08 -8.70
C VAL A 91 -12.92 -11.68 -7.45
N ARG A 92 -12.11 -11.87 -6.42
CA ARG A 92 -12.56 -12.22 -5.07
C ARG A 92 -12.43 -11.03 -4.11
N LEU A 93 -13.54 -10.62 -3.51
CA LEU A 93 -13.56 -9.63 -2.43
C LEU A 93 -13.54 -10.37 -1.11
N ILE A 94 -12.55 -10.10 -0.26
CA ILE A 94 -12.30 -10.89 0.95
C ILE A 94 -12.36 -9.95 2.14
N ILE A 95 -13.45 -10.05 2.90
CA ILE A 95 -13.68 -9.25 4.09
C ILE A 95 -13.14 -9.98 5.33
N LEU A 96 -12.30 -9.30 6.09
CA LEU A 96 -11.74 -9.77 7.36
C LEU A 96 -12.43 -9.02 8.52
N THR A 97 -13.06 -9.76 9.43
CA THR A 97 -13.82 -9.17 10.54
C THR A 97 -13.76 -10.02 11.81
N HIS A 98 -14.14 -9.40 12.93
CA HIS A 98 -14.16 -10.01 14.26
C HIS A 98 -15.40 -9.55 15.04
N ASN A 99 -15.32 -8.40 15.73
CA ASN A 99 -16.38 -7.92 16.64
C ASN A 99 -16.91 -6.50 16.35
N ARG A 100 -16.60 -5.92 15.19
CA ARG A 100 -17.01 -4.54 14.80
C ARG A 100 -18.20 -4.52 13.84
N TYR A 101 -19.31 -5.19 14.19
CA TYR A 101 -20.48 -5.38 13.33
C TYR A 101 -21.02 -4.11 12.63
N GLN A 102 -21.03 -2.95 13.30
CA GLN A 102 -21.44 -1.67 12.68
C GLN A 102 -20.47 -1.19 11.60
N SER A 103 -19.19 -1.48 11.78
CA SER A 103 -18.16 -1.14 10.80
C SER A 103 -18.24 -2.08 9.61
N LEU A 104 -18.33 -3.39 9.87
CA LEU A 104 -18.59 -4.42 8.86
C LEU A 104 -19.80 -4.06 7.98
N GLN A 105 -20.93 -3.66 8.58
CA GLN A 105 -22.12 -3.29 7.84
C GLN A 105 -21.87 -2.13 6.85
N ARG A 106 -21.06 -1.13 7.22
CA ARG A 106 -20.70 -0.01 6.33
C ARG A 106 -19.78 -0.47 5.20
N THR A 107 -18.75 -1.24 5.52
CA THR A 107 -17.82 -1.85 4.54
C THR A 107 -18.58 -2.70 3.51
N LEU A 108 -19.47 -3.59 3.96
CA LEU A 108 -20.32 -4.41 3.08
C LEU A 108 -21.27 -3.56 2.23
N ASN A 109 -21.90 -2.53 2.82
CA ASN A 109 -22.75 -1.60 2.06
C ASN A 109 -21.97 -0.86 0.96
N ALA A 110 -20.71 -0.48 1.21
CA ALA A 110 -19.85 0.13 0.19
C ALA A 110 -19.57 -0.82 -0.99
N LEU A 111 -19.38 -2.13 -0.73
CA LEU A 111 -19.16 -3.13 -1.80
C LEU A 111 -20.33 -3.26 -2.78
N ASN A 112 -21.57 -2.91 -2.38
CA ASN A 112 -22.70 -2.91 -3.31
C ASN A 112 -22.62 -1.78 -4.37
N PHE A 113 -21.75 -0.79 -4.18
CA PHE A 113 -21.47 0.24 -5.20
C PHE A 113 -20.31 -0.12 -6.12
N LEU A 114 -19.58 -1.23 -5.89
CA LEU A 114 -18.46 -1.63 -6.73
C LEU A 114 -18.89 -1.89 -8.19
N GLU A 115 -18.12 -1.38 -9.14
CA GLU A 115 -18.28 -1.61 -10.58
C GLU A 115 -17.35 -2.76 -11.03
N LEU A 116 -17.95 -3.87 -11.46
CA LEU A 116 -17.23 -5.02 -12.00
C LEU A 116 -17.05 -4.98 -13.53
N ASP A 117 -17.57 -3.97 -14.23
CA ASP A 117 -17.49 -3.81 -15.69
C ASP A 117 -17.95 -5.02 -16.53
N GLY A 118 -18.87 -5.83 -15.99
CA GLY A 118 -19.34 -7.07 -16.64
C GLY A 118 -18.48 -8.30 -16.37
N TYR A 119 -17.42 -8.18 -15.57
CA TYR A 119 -16.65 -9.31 -15.06
C TYR A 119 -17.36 -9.98 -13.88
N SER A 120 -17.05 -11.24 -13.65
CA SER A 120 -17.58 -12.03 -12.54
C SER A 120 -16.82 -11.74 -11.24
N GLY A 121 -17.50 -11.89 -10.10
CA GLY A 121 -16.83 -11.82 -8.81
C GLY A 121 -17.48 -12.70 -7.76
N HIS A 122 -16.77 -12.89 -6.65
CA HIS A 122 -17.25 -13.57 -5.45
C HIS A 122 -16.96 -12.72 -4.21
N LEU A 123 -17.85 -12.73 -3.23
CA LEU A 123 -17.64 -12.08 -1.92
C LEU A 123 -17.50 -13.11 -0.81
N ASP A 124 -16.33 -13.17 -0.18
CA ASP A 124 -16.04 -14.02 0.97
C ASP A 124 -15.94 -13.16 2.24
N ILE A 125 -16.68 -13.51 3.30
CA ILE A 125 -16.69 -12.77 4.58
C ILE A 125 -16.18 -13.70 5.69
N PHE A 126 -14.95 -13.49 6.14
CA PHE A 126 -14.31 -14.27 7.20
C PHE A 126 -14.55 -13.63 8.57
N VAL A 127 -15.28 -14.34 9.43
CA VAL A 127 -15.54 -13.95 10.82
C VAL A 127 -14.66 -14.79 11.74
N ASP A 128 -13.66 -14.15 12.36
CA ASP A 128 -12.79 -14.81 13.34
C ASP A 128 -13.43 -14.86 14.73
N ARG A 129 -12.97 -15.82 15.54
CA ARG A 129 -13.32 -15.94 16.95
C ARG A 129 -12.43 -15.03 17.80
N ASN A 130 -12.87 -14.75 19.02
CA ASN A 130 -11.97 -14.19 20.04
C ASN A 130 -11.03 -15.26 20.62
N GLU A 131 -10.08 -14.86 21.47
CA GLU A 131 -9.16 -15.77 22.18
C GLU A 131 -9.87 -16.92 22.95
N ARG A 132 -11.11 -16.69 23.40
CA ARG A 132 -11.96 -17.67 24.11
C ARG A 132 -12.70 -18.63 23.17
N GLN A 133 -12.44 -18.56 21.86
CA GLN A 133 -13.09 -19.35 20.81
C GLN A 133 -14.58 -19.00 20.59
N GLU A 134 -15.00 -17.78 20.97
CA GLU A 134 -16.37 -17.29 20.82
C GLU A 134 -16.50 -16.43 19.55
N LEU A 135 -17.58 -16.63 18.79
CA LEU A 135 -17.97 -15.73 17.69
C LEU A 135 -18.80 -14.56 18.22
N HIS A 136 -18.61 -13.37 17.67
CA HIS A 136 -19.42 -12.21 18.01
C HIS A 136 -20.77 -12.24 17.25
N LEU A 137 -21.85 -12.56 17.96
CA LEU A 137 -23.16 -12.89 17.37
C LEU A 137 -23.73 -11.80 16.44
N GLU A 138 -23.63 -10.52 16.80
CA GLU A 138 -24.11 -9.44 15.91
C GLU A 138 -23.20 -9.25 14.67
N THR A 139 -21.91 -9.63 14.73
CA THR A 139 -21.06 -9.65 13.51
C THR A 139 -21.51 -10.76 12.58
N VAL A 140 -21.73 -11.97 13.11
CA VAL A 140 -22.21 -13.14 12.34
C VAL A 140 -23.53 -12.80 11.66
N LYS A 141 -24.49 -12.25 12.42
CA LYS A 141 -25.79 -11.82 11.90
C LYS A 141 -25.70 -10.75 10.81
N VAL A 142 -24.79 -9.78 10.91
CA VAL A 142 -24.54 -8.80 9.84
C VAL A 142 -23.95 -9.50 8.60
N ALA A 143 -23.00 -10.41 8.77
CA ALA A 143 -22.40 -11.15 7.66
C ALA A 143 -23.42 -12.05 6.92
N GLU A 144 -24.20 -12.84 7.67
CA GLU A 144 -25.16 -13.81 7.12
C GLU A 144 -26.42 -13.16 6.52
N SER A 145 -26.82 -11.97 6.98
CA SER A 145 -27.97 -11.23 6.42
C SER A 145 -27.61 -10.29 5.26
N PHE A 146 -26.33 -10.14 4.94
CA PHE A 146 -25.91 -9.28 3.84
C PHE A 146 -26.14 -9.94 2.48
N THR A 147 -26.91 -9.26 1.62
CA THR A 147 -27.09 -9.65 0.22
C THR A 147 -26.14 -8.85 -0.67
N TRP A 148 -25.20 -9.53 -1.31
CA TRP A 148 -24.32 -8.91 -2.29
C TRP A 148 -24.99 -8.83 -3.66
N SER A 149 -25.00 -7.63 -4.25
CA SER A 149 -25.73 -7.34 -5.49
C SER A 149 -24.96 -7.65 -6.79
N LYS A 150 -23.70 -8.07 -6.71
CA LYS A 150 -22.81 -8.22 -7.87
C LYS A 150 -22.41 -9.66 -8.19
N GLY A 151 -22.87 -10.65 -7.42
CA GLY A 151 -22.53 -12.05 -7.63
C GLY A 151 -22.82 -12.95 -6.42
N PRO A 152 -22.30 -14.19 -6.40
CA PRO A 152 -22.35 -15.10 -5.25
C PRO A 152 -21.52 -14.60 -4.05
N SER A 153 -21.99 -14.91 -2.84
CA SER A 153 -21.30 -14.57 -1.59
C SER A 153 -21.32 -15.73 -0.59
N ARG A 154 -20.26 -15.84 0.24
CA ARG A 154 -20.11 -16.86 1.28
C ARG A 154 -19.62 -16.24 2.59
N VAL A 155 -20.18 -16.69 3.70
CA VAL A 155 -19.68 -16.38 5.05
C VAL A 155 -18.85 -17.57 5.55
N HIS A 156 -17.64 -17.28 6.03
CA HIS A 156 -16.73 -18.25 6.64
C HIS A 156 -16.62 -17.94 8.12
N LEU A 157 -17.27 -18.77 8.94
CA LEU A 157 -17.11 -18.72 10.39
C LEU A 157 -15.88 -19.56 10.74
N GLN A 158 -14.81 -18.94 11.25
CA GLN A 158 -13.59 -19.68 11.58
C GLN A 158 -13.88 -20.75 12.65
N ASP A 159 -13.29 -21.94 12.54
CA ASP A 159 -13.49 -23.03 13.53
C ASP A 159 -12.76 -22.78 14.86
N LYS A 160 -11.67 -22.01 14.80
CA LYS A 160 -10.84 -21.59 15.93
C LYS A 160 -10.44 -20.12 15.76
N HIS A 161 -9.93 -19.50 16.81
CA HIS A 161 -9.26 -18.20 16.67
C HIS A 161 -8.00 -18.37 15.79
N VAL A 162 -7.96 -17.65 14.67
CA VAL A 162 -6.81 -17.65 13.73
C VAL A 162 -6.02 -16.34 13.77
N GLY A 163 -6.59 -15.28 14.34
CA GLY A 163 -5.95 -13.99 14.51
C GLY A 163 -5.67 -13.27 13.19
N ILE A 164 -4.97 -12.15 13.27
CA ILE A 164 -4.65 -11.30 12.11
C ILE A 164 -3.78 -12.05 11.10
N TYR A 165 -2.83 -12.88 11.55
CA TYR A 165 -2.00 -13.70 10.66
C TYR A 165 -2.84 -14.67 9.84
N GLY A 166 -3.66 -15.54 10.46
CA GLY A 166 -4.43 -16.53 9.71
C GLY A 166 -5.52 -15.90 8.84
N GLN A 167 -6.18 -14.84 9.32
CA GLN A 167 -7.15 -14.10 8.50
C GLN A 167 -6.51 -13.50 7.24
N TRP A 168 -5.36 -12.84 7.35
CA TRP A 168 -4.71 -12.25 6.18
C TRP A 168 -4.05 -13.28 5.29
N VAL A 169 -3.26 -14.20 5.85
CA VAL A 169 -2.42 -15.12 5.07
C VAL A 169 -3.23 -16.25 4.42
N ASP A 170 -4.27 -16.77 5.09
CA ASP A 170 -4.88 -18.06 4.69
C ASP A 170 -6.24 -17.91 3.98
N SER A 171 -6.90 -16.76 4.07
CA SER A 171 -8.23 -16.51 3.47
C SER A 171 -8.26 -16.61 1.94
N TRP A 172 -7.11 -16.40 1.26
CA TRP A 172 -6.99 -16.54 -0.19
C TRP A 172 -5.81 -17.40 -0.61
N ARG A 173 -6.07 -18.44 -1.40
CA ARG A 173 -5.05 -19.18 -2.15
C ARG A 173 -5.30 -18.97 -3.65
N PRO A 174 -4.46 -18.19 -4.34
CA PRO A 174 -4.63 -17.93 -5.77
C PRO A 174 -4.58 -19.26 -6.56
N PRO A 175 -5.60 -19.62 -7.36
CA PRO A 175 -5.58 -20.86 -8.13
C PRO A 175 -4.45 -20.85 -9.15
N LEU A 176 -3.81 -22.00 -9.38
CA LEU A 176 -2.63 -22.09 -10.27
C LEU A 176 -2.97 -21.75 -11.73
N ASP A 177 -4.12 -22.23 -12.21
CA ASP A 177 -4.58 -22.08 -13.59
C ASP A 177 -5.70 -21.03 -13.71
N SER A 178 -5.53 -19.85 -13.08
CA SER A 178 -6.52 -18.78 -13.08
C SER A 178 -5.91 -17.39 -13.19
N ASN A 179 -6.69 -16.46 -13.76
CA ASN A 179 -6.41 -15.02 -13.74
C ASN A 179 -7.18 -14.30 -12.60
N GLU A 180 -7.75 -15.05 -11.64
CA GLU A 180 -8.45 -14.49 -10.47
C GLU A 180 -7.55 -13.51 -9.71
N LEU A 181 -8.05 -12.29 -9.52
CA LEU A 181 -7.46 -11.31 -8.61
C LEU A 181 -8.24 -11.31 -7.29
N ALA A 182 -7.62 -10.88 -6.20
CA ALA A 182 -8.34 -10.64 -4.95
C ALA A 182 -8.06 -9.25 -4.38
N ILE A 183 -9.01 -8.76 -3.59
CA ILE A 183 -8.87 -7.57 -2.75
C ILE A 183 -9.21 -7.98 -1.32
N ILE A 184 -8.22 -7.92 -0.42
CA ILE A 184 -8.37 -8.29 0.99
C ILE A 184 -8.59 -7.02 1.82
N ILE A 185 -9.73 -6.94 2.50
CA ILE A 185 -10.34 -5.72 3.03
C ILE A 185 -10.71 -5.96 4.50
N GLU A 186 -10.24 -5.12 5.41
CA GLU A 186 -10.65 -5.16 6.83
C GLU A 186 -11.99 -4.42 7.04
N ASP A 187 -12.73 -4.80 8.09
CA ASP A 187 -14.07 -4.28 8.39
C ASP A 187 -14.16 -2.78 8.77
N ASP A 188 -13.09 -2.00 8.67
CA ASP A 188 -13.09 -0.53 8.77
C ASP A 188 -12.65 0.21 7.49
N ILE A 189 -12.52 -0.51 6.37
CA ILE A 189 -12.22 0.03 5.05
C ILE A 189 -13.49 0.16 4.21
N GLU A 190 -13.67 1.34 3.61
CA GLU A 190 -14.61 1.52 2.49
C GLU A 190 -13.83 1.70 1.18
N VAL A 191 -14.38 1.20 0.09
CA VAL A 191 -13.76 1.20 -1.24
C VAL A 191 -14.55 2.07 -2.22
N SER A 192 -13.85 2.69 -3.17
CA SER A 192 -14.46 3.38 -4.29
C SER A 192 -15.20 2.38 -5.20
N PRO A 193 -16.32 2.79 -5.85
CA PRO A 193 -16.92 2.07 -6.96
C PRO A 193 -15.92 1.55 -8.00
N PHE A 194 -14.82 2.27 -8.25
CA PHE A 194 -13.85 1.95 -9.30
C PHE A 194 -12.62 1.18 -8.82
N ALA A 195 -12.58 0.73 -7.56
CA ALA A 195 -11.44 0.01 -6.97
C ALA A 195 -11.01 -1.21 -7.81
N TYR A 196 -11.96 -2.04 -8.24
CA TYR A 196 -11.66 -3.19 -9.10
C TYR A 196 -11.28 -2.78 -10.54
N ARG A 197 -11.95 -1.77 -11.12
CA ARG A 197 -11.60 -1.25 -12.45
C ARG A 197 -10.14 -0.80 -12.51
N TRP A 198 -9.67 -0.06 -11.50
CA TRP A 198 -8.27 0.34 -11.38
C TRP A 198 -7.33 -0.87 -11.24
N LEU A 199 -7.66 -1.81 -10.35
CA LEU A 199 -6.87 -3.02 -10.15
C LEU A 199 -6.73 -3.84 -11.44
N ARG A 200 -7.83 -4.12 -12.14
CA ARG A 200 -7.83 -4.92 -13.38
C ARG A 200 -6.97 -4.28 -14.46
N GLN A 201 -7.14 -2.98 -14.72
CA GLN A 201 -6.37 -2.27 -15.75
C GLN A 201 -4.88 -2.18 -15.40
N THR A 202 -4.57 -1.93 -14.13
CA THR A 202 -3.20 -1.86 -13.61
C THR A 202 -2.53 -3.23 -13.65
N HIS A 203 -3.23 -4.31 -13.28
CA HIS A 203 -2.73 -5.68 -13.39
C HIS A 203 -2.48 -6.07 -14.84
N ALA A 204 -3.43 -5.81 -15.75
CA ALA A 204 -3.26 -6.09 -17.18
C ALA A 204 -2.04 -5.39 -17.80
N ARG A 205 -1.69 -4.19 -17.31
CA ARG A 205 -0.52 -3.44 -17.79
C ARG A 205 0.80 -3.90 -17.16
N TYR A 206 0.82 -4.19 -15.86
CA TYR A 206 2.07 -4.34 -15.10
C TYR A 206 2.30 -5.73 -14.50
N GLY A 207 1.26 -6.55 -14.29
CA GLY A 207 1.33 -7.83 -13.55
C GLY A 207 2.29 -8.88 -14.12
N HIS A 208 2.67 -8.77 -15.39
CA HIS A 208 3.69 -9.62 -15.99
C HIS A 208 5.13 -9.33 -15.51
N LYS A 209 5.37 -8.21 -14.80
CA LYS A 209 6.70 -7.83 -14.29
C LYS A 209 7.07 -8.68 -13.07
N ASP A 210 8.20 -9.39 -13.17
CA ASP A 210 8.72 -10.35 -12.19
C ASP A 210 8.96 -9.81 -10.76
N PHE A 211 9.08 -8.49 -10.61
CA PHE A 211 9.32 -7.83 -9.33
C PHE A 211 8.05 -7.34 -8.60
N ILE A 212 6.83 -7.56 -9.12
CA ILE A 212 5.61 -7.08 -8.47
C ILE A 212 5.16 -8.02 -7.34
N SER A 213 4.94 -7.44 -6.16
CA SER A 213 4.37 -8.17 -5.02
C SER A 213 2.85 -8.08 -4.92
N GLY A 214 2.26 -6.99 -5.38
CA GLY A 214 0.82 -6.76 -5.40
C GLY A 214 0.49 -5.29 -5.61
N TYR A 215 -0.75 -4.93 -5.32
CA TYR A 215 -1.30 -3.62 -5.59
C TYR A 215 -1.83 -3.01 -4.29
N CYS A 216 -1.37 -1.80 -3.96
CA CYS A 216 -1.86 -1.03 -2.84
C CYS A 216 -2.88 -0.04 -3.34
N LEU A 217 -4.16 -0.33 -3.10
CA LEU A 217 -5.25 0.61 -3.32
C LEU A 217 -5.17 1.77 -2.31
N GLN A 218 -4.50 1.55 -1.17
CA GLN A 218 -4.08 2.59 -0.24
C GLN A 218 -3.20 3.64 -0.93
N ASP A 219 -3.80 4.76 -1.33
CA ASP A 219 -3.13 5.97 -1.83
C ASP A 219 -2.94 7.02 -0.72
N SER A 220 -3.90 7.14 0.20
CA SER A 220 -3.80 8.00 1.37
C SER A 220 -3.07 7.33 2.56
N ASN A 221 -2.44 8.16 3.40
CA ASN A 221 -1.79 7.72 4.65
C ASN A 221 -0.67 6.67 4.49
N ILE A 222 -0.04 6.58 3.32
CA ILE A 222 1.24 5.89 3.17
C ILE A 222 2.31 6.60 4.03
N ARG A 223 2.80 5.91 5.07
CA ARG A 223 3.74 6.48 6.03
C ARG A 223 5.18 6.19 5.66
N VAL A 224 5.95 7.25 5.44
CA VAL A 224 7.42 7.20 5.31
C VAL A 224 8.09 8.02 6.41
N THR A 225 9.32 7.66 6.77
CA THR A 225 10.15 8.40 7.72
C THR A 225 11.28 9.14 7.01
N LYS A 226 11.39 10.46 7.27
CA LYS A 226 12.54 11.28 6.84
C LYS A 226 13.39 11.66 8.05
N GLY A 227 14.63 11.18 8.10
CA GLY A 227 15.58 11.45 9.17
C GLY A 227 15.42 10.57 10.42
N LYS A 228 16.04 10.97 11.54
CA LYS A 228 16.12 10.16 12.78
C LYS A 228 14.89 10.26 13.70
N ASN A 229 13.93 11.15 13.40
CA ASN A 229 12.81 11.47 14.29
C ASN A 229 11.50 10.84 13.78
N TYR A 230 11.18 9.67 14.32
CA TYR A 230 10.04 8.81 13.91
C TYR A 230 8.64 9.41 14.14
N ASN A 231 8.54 10.52 14.88
CA ASN A 231 7.25 11.16 15.21
C ASN A 231 6.66 11.99 14.05
N ASN A 232 7.46 12.26 13.02
CA ASN A 232 6.99 12.91 11.79
C ASN A 232 6.77 11.84 10.73
N GLU A 233 5.69 11.07 10.89
CA GLU A 233 5.10 10.30 9.80
C GLU A 233 4.73 11.28 8.68
N LEU A 234 5.45 11.21 7.56
CA LEU A 234 5.15 12.05 6.41
C LEU A 234 4.39 11.23 5.38
N ASN A 235 3.27 11.77 4.89
CA ASN A 235 2.71 11.40 3.59
C ASN A 235 3.49 12.14 2.48
N ARG A 236 4.83 12.07 2.51
CA ARG A 236 5.73 12.77 1.56
C ARG A 236 6.70 11.79 0.92
N VAL A 237 6.16 10.98 0.02
CA VAL A 237 6.96 10.35 -1.04
C VAL A 237 7.23 11.43 -2.09
N GLU A 238 8.47 11.54 -2.58
CA GLU A 238 9.02 12.66 -3.41
C GLU A 238 7.95 13.43 -4.23
N GLU A 239 7.40 14.50 -3.64
CA GLU A 239 6.10 15.03 -4.05
C GLU A 239 6.08 15.50 -5.51
N GLU A 240 7.16 16.15 -5.95
CA GLU A 240 7.30 16.72 -7.30
C GLU A 240 7.32 15.66 -8.41
N ILE A 241 7.93 14.49 -8.15
CA ILE A 241 7.98 13.39 -9.13
C ILE A 241 6.62 12.71 -9.23
N LEU A 242 5.96 12.52 -8.07
CA LEU A 242 4.68 11.83 -8.01
C LEU A 242 3.50 12.63 -8.58
N LEU A 243 3.56 13.97 -8.60
CA LEU A 243 2.57 14.80 -9.32
C LEU A 243 2.46 14.43 -10.82
N GLY A 244 3.52 13.88 -11.42
CA GLY A 244 3.53 13.44 -12.81
C GLY A 244 2.94 12.05 -13.09
N HIS A 245 2.63 11.24 -12.06
CA HIS A 245 2.31 9.82 -12.24
C HIS A 245 1.11 9.35 -11.37
N PRO A 246 0.08 8.71 -11.94
CA PRO A 246 -1.07 8.21 -11.19
C PRO A 246 -0.78 6.94 -10.37
N ALA A 247 0.42 6.36 -10.51
CA ALA A 247 0.89 5.21 -9.73
C ALA A 247 2.42 5.20 -9.62
N TYR A 248 2.96 4.51 -8.62
CA TYR A 248 4.40 4.27 -8.44
C TYR A 248 4.69 2.90 -7.81
N PHE A 249 5.91 2.41 -7.93
CA PHE A 249 6.37 1.21 -7.22
C PHE A 249 6.95 1.59 -5.86
N PHE A 250 6.59 0.84 -4.81
CA PHE A 250 7.06 1.08 -3.44
C PHE A 250 7.51 -0.20 -2.76
N ARG A 251 8.56 -0.08 -1.93
CA ARG A 251 9.17 -1.19 -1.19
C ARG A 251 8.35 -1.70 0.01
N VAL A 252 7.25 -1.05 0.37
CA VAL A 252 6.37 -1.42 1.49
C VAL A 252 4.94 -1.51 0.99
N ALA A 253 4.26 -2.62 1.26
CA ALA A 253 2.83 -2.74 0.97
C ALA A 253 2.00 -1.97 2.01
N GLY A 254 1.06 -1.15 1.55
CA GLY A 254 -0.06 -0.65 2.37
C GLY A 254 -1.12 -1.73 2.55
N SER A 255 -1.68 -1.85 3.76
CA SER A 255 -2.61 -2.92 4.14
C SER A 255 -4.08 -2.57 3.95
N TRP A 256 -4.44 -1.33 3.61
CA TRP A 256 -5.84 -0.97 3.36
C TRP A 256 -6.27 -1.42 1.97
N ALA A 257 -7.13 -2.45 1.91
CA ALA A 257 -7.54 -3.13 0.67
C ALA A 257 -6.35 -3.58 -0.20
N PHE A 258 -5.41 -4.31 0.40
CA PHE A 258 -4.28 -4.84 -0.36
C PHE A 258 -4.78 -5.92 -1.33
N ALA A 259 -4.33 -5.85 -2.58
CA ALA A 259 -4.60 -6.85 -3.61
C ALA A 259 -3.29 -7.57 -3.95
N PRO A 260 -3.01 -8.75 -3.38
CA PRO A 260 -1.75 -9.43 -3.61
C PRO A 260 -1.58 -9.88 -5.07
N HIS A 261 -0.36 -9.91 -5.58
CA HIS A 261 -0.09 -10.50 -6.90
C HIS A 261 -0.23 -12.04 -6.80
N PRO A 262 -1.06 -12.72 -7.63
CA PRO A 262 -1.36 -14.15 -7.48
C PRO A 262 -0.14 -15.05 -7.28
N VAL A 263 0.86 -14.94 -8.16
CA VAL A 263 2.10 -15.74 -8.08
C VAL A 263 2.87 -15.42 -6.80
N THR A 264 3.08 -14.13 -6.52
CA THR A 264 3.92 -13.70 -5.39
C THR A 264 3.28 -14.04 -4.04
N TRP A 265 1.96 -13.94 -3.95
CA TRP A 265 1.21 -14.29 -2.74
C TRP A 265 1.29 -15.79 -2.45
N ARG A 266 1.12 -16.62 -3.48
CA ARG A 266 1.27 -18.06 -3.38
C ARG A 266 2.66 -18.45 -2.83
N LEU A 267 3.73 -17.87 -3.40
CA LEU A 267 5.10 -18.07 -2.92
C LEU A 267 5.33 -17.56 -1.49
N PHE A 268 4.72 -16.42 -1.13
CA PHE A 268 4.79 -15.89 0.24
C PHE A 268 4.13 -16.82 1.26
N GLN A 269 2.94 -17.36 0.95
CA GLN A 269 2.26 -18.33 1.82
C GLN A 269 3.10 -19.60 2.02
N ASP A 270 3.67 -20.14 0.93
CA ASP A 270 4.48 -21.35 0.97
C ASP A 270 5.73 -21.13 1.85
N TRP A 271 6.41 -19.99 1.69
CA TRP A 271 7.51 -19.57 2.57
C TRP A 271 7.07 -19.34 4.02
N PHE A 272 5.92 -18.70 4.24
CA PHE A 272 5.42 -18.35 5.57
C PHE A 272 5.13 -19.59 6.42
N HIS A 273 4.48 -20.60 5.84
CA HIS A 273 4.13 -21.83 6.53
C HIS A 273 5.32 -22.81 6.70
N SER A 274 6.27 -22.82 5.76
CA SER A 274 7.43 -23.71 5.78
C SER A 274 8.64 -23.15 6.56
N GLU A 275 9.07 -21.92 6.24
CA GLU A 275 10.37 -21.36 6.63
C GLU A 275 10.29 -20.21 7.64
N ALA A 276 9.23 -19.41 7.67
CA ALA A 276 9.19 -18.21 8.53
C ALA A 276 9.41 -18.52 10.02
N LYS A 277 8.91 -19.66 10.51
CA LYS A 277 9.15 -20.18 11.88
C LYS A 277 10.64 -20.43 12.24
N LYS A 278 11.53 -20.50 11.24
CA LYS A 278 12.98 -20.62 11.41
C LYS A 278 13.67 -19.24 11.48
N VAL A 279 12.99 -18.19 11.02
CA VAL A 279 13.48 -16.81 11.07
C VAL A 279 13.19 -16.24 12.46
N LYS A 280 14.24 -15.87 13.19
CA LYS A 280 14.10 -15.39 14.58
C LYS A 280 13.23 -14.12 14.69
N HIS A 281 13.41 -13.17 13.77
CA HIS A 281 12.63 -11.93 13.68
C HIS A 281 12.58 -11.46 12.21
N PRO A 282 11.43 -10.97 11.70
CA PRO A 282 11.29 -10.48 10.32
C PRO A 282 11.87 -9.07 10.10
N TYR A 283 12.98 -8.72 10.75
CA TYR A 283 13.55 -7.37 10.67
C TYR A 283 14.20 -7.08 9.30
N VAL A 284 13.94 -5.90 8.75
CA VAL A 284 14.52 -5.41 7.49
C VAL A 284 15.22 -4.07 7.72
N CYS A 285 16.50 -3.98 7.36
CA CYS A 285 17.32 -2.80 7.63
C CYS A 285 16.80 -1.54 6.91
N GLY A 286 16.33 -1.69 5.67
CA GLY A 286 15.70 -0.60 4.92
C GLY A 286 14.36 -0.17 5.50
N ALA A 287 13.47 -1.12 5.82
CA ALA A 287 12.14 -0.90 6.39
C ALA A 287 12.19 -0.58 7.89
N LYS A 288 12.98 0.44 8.26
CA LYS A 288 13.27 0.75 9.66
C LYS A 288 12.03 1.15 10.47
N LEU A 289 11.09 1.90 9.88
CA LEU A 289 9.82 2.27 10.53
C LEU A 289 9.04 1.01 10.93
N ASN A 290 8.74 0.15 9.97
CA ASN A 290 7.97 -1.09 10.16
C ASN A 290 8.68 -2.03 11.15
N THR A 291 10.01 -2.17 11.01
CA THR A 291 10.84 -2.98 11.90
C THR A 291 10.80 -2.48 13.35
N ASP A 292 10.79 -1.17 13.57
CA ASP A 292 10.74 -0.61 14.93
C ASP A 292 9.32 -0.64 15.51
N TRP A 293 8.26 -0.55 14.70
CA TRP A 293 6.88 -0.85 15.11
C TRP A 293 6.73 -2.31 15.54
N TYR A 294 7.24 -3.26 14.75
CA TYR A 294 7.20 -4.69 15.09
C TYR A 294 7.91 -4.97 16.42
N LYS A 295 9.08 -4.36 16.67
CA LYS A 295 9.78 -4.43 17.97
C LYS A 295 8.99 -3.87 19.15
N VAL A 296 8.08 -2.94 18.93
CA VAL A 296 7.16 -2.45 19.99
C VAL A 296 6.08 -3.49 20.25
N PHE A 297 5.57 -4.16 19.23
CA PHE A 297 4.59 -5.24 19.37
C PHE A 297 5.19 -6.49 20.02
N GLU A 298 6.42 -6.91 19.67
CA GLU A 298 7.15 -8.00 20.34
C GLU A 298 7.34 -7.74 21.84
N LYS A 299 7.67 -6.50 22.22
CA LYS A 299 7.79 -6.09 23.63
C LYS A 299 6.44 -6.08 24.39
N GLN A 300 5.33 -6.16 23.65
CA GLN A 300 3.97 -6.19 24.18
C GLN A 300 3.32 -7.57 24.04
N HIS A 301 4.01 -8.54 23.43
CA HIS A 301 3.46 -9.85 23.05
C HIS A 301 2.22 -9.74 22.14
N ARG A 302 2.33 -8.93 21.08
CA ARG A 302 1.29 -8.67 20.06
C ARG A 302 1.84 -8.63 18.64
N GLU A 303 2.96 -9.30 18.41
CA GLU A 303 3.64 -9.36 17.11
C GLU A 303 2.76 -10.01 16.03
N ASP A 304 1.92 -10.98 16.43
CA ASP A 304 0.83 -11.61 15.67
C ASP A 304 -0.18 -10.62 15.05
N SER A 305 -0.18 -9.37 15.49
CA SER A 305 -1.01 -8.29 15.00
C SER A 305 -0.40 -7.54 13.80
N MET A 306 0.75 -7.97 13.26
CA MET A 306 1.46 -7.28 12.17
C MET A 306 2.00 -8.23 11.08
N TRP A 307 1.10 -8.89 10.34
CA TRP A 307 1.46 -9.79 9.22
C TRP A 307 2.34 -9.08 8.17
N THR A 308 2.14 -7.78 7.98
CA THR A 308 2.87 -6.95 7.01
C THR A 308 4.38 -6.99 7.22
N MET A 309 4.89 -7.18 8.45
CA MET A 309 6.34 -7.24 8.66
C MET A 309 6.96 -8.51 8.04
N TRP A 310 6.26 -9.64 8.11
CA TRP A 310 6.67 -10.89 7.44
C TRP A 310 6.62 -10.74 5.92
N TYR A 311 5.61 -10.05 5.41
CA TYR A 311 5.50 -9.75 3.98
C TYR A 311 6.60 -8.78 3.49
N ILE A 312 6.94 -7.76 4.29
CA ILE A 312 8.06 -6.84 4.02
C ILE A 312 9.40 -7.60 4.05
N TYR A 313 9.59 -8.54 4.97
CA TYR A 313 10.77 -9.40 5.00
C TYR A 313 10.88 -10.25 3.72
N PHE A 314 9.81 -10.93 3.33
CA PHE A 314 9.79 -11.75 2.11
C PHE A 314 10.08 -10.90 0.86
N THR A 315 9.36 -9.79 0.68
CA THR A 315 9.53 -8.89 -0.47
C THR A 315 10.91 -8.23 -0.54
N ASP A 316 11.55 -7.90 0.60
CA ASP A 316 12.96 -7.47 0.66
C ASP A 316 13.90 -8.57 0.13
N LYS A 317 13.75 -9.81 0.60
CA LYS A 317 14.60 -10.95 0.18
C LYS A 317 14.49 -11.28 -1.31
N HIS A 318 13.31 -11.14 -1.89
CA HIS A 318 13.06 -11.40 -3.30
C HIS A 318 13.20 -10.14 -4.19
N GLY A 319 13.58 -8.99 -3.62
CA GLY A 319 13.81 -7.75 -4.38
C GLY A 319 12.55 -7.14 -5.00
N LEU A 320 11.38 -7.44 -4.45
CA LEU A 320 10.06 -7.10 -4.98
C LEU A 320 9.56 -5.71 -4.52
N SER A 321 8.50 -5.22 -5.14
CA SER A 321 7.81 -3.97 -4.80
C SER A 321 6.31 -4.07 -5.07
N ALA A 322 5.50 -3.39 -4.27
CA ALA A 322 4.08 -3.21 -4.55
C ALA A 322 3.88 -2.04 -5.52
N LEU A 323 2.83 -2.08 -6.34
CA LEU A 323 2.39 -0.96 -7.16
C LEU A 323 1.30 -0.20 -6.40
N VAL A 324 1.53 1.08 -6.11
CA VAL A 324 0.69 1.92 -5.25
C VAL A 324 -0.12 2.90 -6.10
N SER A 325 -1.41 3.02 -5.80
CA SER A 325 -2.24 4.12 -6.32
C SER A 325 -1.69 5.47 -5.85
N ASN A 326 -1.65 6.44 -6.75
CA ASN A 326 -1.23 7.81 -6.44
C ASN A 326 -2.25 8.86 -6.92
N ILE A 327 -3.47 8.41 -7.21
CA ILE A 327 -4.48 9.23 -7.90
C ILE A 327 -4.79 10.53 -7.15
N PRO A 328 -4.99 10.57 -5.81
CA PRO A 328 -5.30 11.81 -5.12
C PRO A 328 -4.21 12.89 -5.24
N GLN A 329 -2.93 12.46 -5.26
CA GLN A 329 -1.80 13.37 -5.44
C GLN A 329 -1.66 13.78 -6.91
N TYR A 330 -1.74 12.82 -7.84
CA TYR A 330 -1.68 13.07 -9.28
C TYR A 330 -2.78 14.01 -9.80
N THR A 331 -3.99 13.96 -9.24
CA THR A 331 -5.11 14.83 -9.62
C THR A 331 -5.26 16.07 -8.73
N GLU A 332 -4.41 16.22 -7.71
CA GLU A 332 -4.53 17.23 -6.63
C GLU A 332 -5.96 17.34 -6.04
N SER A 333 -6.65 16.20 -5.90
CA SER A 333 -8.06 16.16 -5.49
C SER A 333 -8.44 14.84 -4.83
N ASN A 334 -9.54 14.83 -4.08
CA ASN A 334 -10.03 13.65 -3.38
C ASN A 334 -10.60 12.59 -4.35
N ASN A 335 -9.72 11.68 -4.81
CA ASN A 335 -10.02 10.57 -5.71
C ASN A 335 -9.43 9.25 -5.17
N SER A 336 -9.51 9.03 -3.85
CA SER A 336 -8.90 7.87 -3.20
C SER A 336 -9.64 6.58 -3.59
N LEU A 337 -8.91 5.49 -3.85
CA LEU A 337 -9.52 4.19 -4.11
C LEU A 337 -10.10 3.56 -2.84
N VAL A 338 -9.54 3.90 -1.67
CA VAL A 338 -10.03 3.44 -0.36
C VAL A 338 -9.95 4.50 0.73
N CYS A 339 -10.71 4.27 1.78
CA CYS A 339 -10.77 5.11 2.96
C CYS A 339 -10.89 4.23 4.21
N ASN A 340 -9.99 4.42 5.18
CA ASN A 340 -10.13 3.82 6.51
C ASN A 340 -10.97 4.75 7.40
N ARG A 341 -12.03 4.23 8.03
CA ARG A 341 -12.94 4.98 8.92
C ARG A 341 -12.32 5.36 10.27
N LEU A 342 -11.10 4.89 10.57
CA LEU A 342 -10.31 5.08 11.78
C LEU A 342 -11.06 4.64 13.06
N VAL A 343 -11.81 3.54 12.93
CA VAL A 343 -12.69 2.99 13.97
C VAL A 343 -11.87 2.47 15.14
N ALA A 344 -12.42 2.58 16.35
CA ALA A 344 -11.76 2.09 17.56
C ALA A 344 -11.34 0.62 17.42
N GLY A 345 -10.10 0.30 17.79
CA GLY A 345 -9.52 -1.03 17.60
C GLY A 345 -8.01 -1.04 17.80
N LEU A 346 -7.31 -1.92 17.06
CA LEU A 346 -5.87 -2.16 17.18
C LEU A 346 -5.01 -0.89 17.01
N HIS A 347 -5.40 0.00 16.09
CA HIS A 347 -4.60 1.17 15.70
C HIS A 347 -5.18 2.52 16.15
N TYR A 348 -6.46 2.57 16.53
CA TYR A 348 -7.17 3.83 16.79
C TYR A 348 -7.97 3.79 18.09
N GLY A 349 -7.94 4.91 18.82
CA GLY A 349 -8.76 5.12 20.02
C GLY A 349 -10.15 5.67 19.70
N PRO A 350 -11.10 5.62 20.67
CA PRO A 350 -12.53 5.85 20.48
C PRO A 350 -12.97 7.29 20.11
N LYS A 351 -12.04 8.16 19.72
CA LYS A 351 -12.30 9.56 19.31
C LYS A 351 -11.94 9.85 17.86
N ARG A 352 -11.46 8.85 17.09
CA ARG A 352 -10.98 9.02 15.70
C ARG A 352 -11.99 8.65 14.61
N GLU A 353 -13.09 7.97 14.95
CA GLU A 353 -14.21 7.68 14.04
C GLU A 353 -15.01 8.95 13.70
N LYS A 354 -14.39 9.81 12.87
CA LYS A 354 -14.94 11.05 12.33
C LYS A 354 -14.53 11.30 10.87
N PHE A 355 -13.84 10.35 10.26
CA PHE A 355 -13.34 10.50 8.90
C PHE A 355 -14.45 10.18 7.89
N ASP A 356 -14.63 11.09 6.93
CA ASP A 356 -15.78 11.10 6.04
C ASP A 356 -15.39 10.54 4.67
N CYS A 357 -15.48 9.22 4.51
CA CYS A 357 -15.09 8.54 3.28
C CYS A 357 -15.87 9.02 2.05
N ASP A 358 -17.08 9.57 2.21
CA ASP A 358 -17.83 10.18 1.13
C ASP A 358 -17.17 11.42 0.52
N LYS A 359 -16.25 12.07 1.24
CA LYS A 359 -15.46 13.19 0.71
C LYS A 359 -14.15 12.76 0.08
N GLU A 360 -13.67 11.54 0.36
CA GLU A 360 -12.32 11.08 0.02
C GLU A 360 -12.32 10.11 -1.16
N LEU A 361 -13.33 9.24 -1.23
CA LEU A 361 -13.41 8.18 -2.24
C LEU A 361 -13.71 8.75 -3.63
N MET A 362 -13.02 8.21 -4.64
CA MET A 362 -13.29 8.47 -6.05
C MET A 362 -14.74 8.11 -6.41
N LYS A 363 -15.46 9.08 -7.00
CA LYS A 363 -16.88 8.99 -7.40
C LYS A 363 -17.15 9.09 -8.90
N SER A 364 -16.11 9.35 -9.70
CA SER A 364 -16.16 9.31 -11.17
C SER A 364 -14.85 8.74 -11.71
N TRP A 365 -14.90 8.13 -12.89
CA TRP A 365 -13.74 7.53 -13.55
C TRP A 365 -13.07 8.47 -14.55
N SER A 366 -11.74 8.39 -14.67
CA SER A 366 -10.95 8.94 -15.77
C SER A 366 -9.89 7.94 -16.16
N ASP A 367 -9.63 7.75 -17.45
CA ASP A 367 -8.59 6.82 -17.92
C ASP A 367 -7.18 7.29 -17.55
N SER A 368 -7.00 8.58 -17.21
CA SER A 368 -5.74 9.11 -16.65
C SER A 368 -5.40 8.55 -15.25
N PHE A 369 -6.32 7.84 -14.60
CA PHE A 369 -6.08 7.21 -13.29
C PHE A 369 -5.29 5.89 -13.38
N VAL A 370 -5.09 5.38 -14.60
CA VAL A 370 -4.23 4.23 -14.88
C VAL A 370 -2.98 4.73 -15.58
N ALA A 371 -1.82 4.38 -15.03
CA ALA A 371 -0.55 4.78 -15.64
C ALA A 371 -0.37 4.18 -17.04
N THR A 372 0.29 4.92 -17.93
CA THR A 372 0.51 4.51 -19.32
C THR A 372 1.99 4.34 -19.67
N GLU A 373 2.87 4.74 -18.77
CA GLU A 373 4.32 4.66 -18.91
C GLU A 373 4.78 3.19 -18.78
N PRO A 374 5.73 2.73 -19.59
CA PRO A 374 6.27 1.36 -19.47
C PRO A 374 7.08 1.18 -18.17
N ASN A 375 7.62 2.28 -17.64
CA ASN A 375 8.37 2.34 -16.39
C ASN A 375 7.78 3.42 -15.47
N LEU A 376 7.66 3.13 -14.18
CA LEU A 376 7.16 4.03 -13.14
C LEU A 376 8.25 4.37 -12.11
N PRO A 377 8.10 5.48 -11.35
CA PRO A 377 8.97 5.78 -10.23
C PRO A 377 9.04 4.60 -9.26
N LEU A 378 10.25 4.22 -8.85
CA LEU A 378 10.49 3.25 -7.79
C LEU A 378 10.96 3.99 -6.54
N ILE A 379 10.25 3.78 -5.45
CA ILE A 379 10.40 4.48 -4.17
C ILE A 379 10.97 3.52 -3.13
N GLY A 380 12.05 3.95 -2.46
CA GLY A 380 12.70 3.22 -1.37
C GLY A 380 11.96 3.33 -0.03
N TYR A 381 12.32 2.50 0.95
CA TYR A 381 11.69 2.42 2.28
C TYR A 381 11.60 3.75 3.06
N ASN A 382 12.46 4.71 2.75
CA ASN A 382 12.52 6.05 3.33
C ASN A 382 11.65 7.10 2.58
N GLY A 383 10.94 6.70 1.52
CA GLY A 383 10.15 7.59 0.67
C GLY A 383 10.91 8.32 -0.42
N SER A 384 12.22 8.08 -0.60
CA SER A 384 12.99 8.71 -1.69
C SER A 384 12.94 7.89 -2.98
N LEU A 385 13.02 8.57 -4.12
CA LEU A 385 13.21 7.93 -5.43
C LEU A 385 14.53 7.13 -5.42
N ILE A 386 14.47 5.87 -5.88
CA ILE A 386 15.65 5.02 -6.09
C ILE A 386 15.85 4.62 -7.56
N GLY A 387 14.90 4.94 -8.44
CA GLY A 387 15.02 4.73 -9.89
C GLY A 387 13.65 4.69 -10.58
N PHE A 388 13.61 4.14 -11.79
CA PHE A 388 12.38 3.80 -12.51
C PHE A 388 12.43 2.32 -12.92
N ARG A 389 11.29 1.65 -12.98
CA ARG A 389 11.15 0.22 -13.36
C ARG A 389 9.84 -0.09 -14.05
#